data_AF-A0A1X7PV75-F1
#
_entry.id   AF-A0A1X7PV75-F1
#
_cell.length_a   1.000
_cell.length_b   1.000
_cell.length_c   1.000
_cell.angle_alpha   90.00
_cell.angle_beta   90.00
_cell.angle_gamma   90.00
#
_symmetry.space_group_name_H-M   'P 1'
#
loop_
_entity.id
_entity.type
_entity.pdbx_description
1 polymer ?
#
loop_
_entity_poly.entity_id
_entity_poly.type
_entity_poly.pdbx_seq_one_letter_code
_entity_poly.pdbx_strand_id
1 'polypeptide(L)'
;MTDNCGSLGGRHSKSVPASSIPFGFFLLALLFNPWNSALMSSFRANDLFLLASLLTIIPLKRVSGVFLLLWYIWMVILLVSLTRSSLVSYPHDLSRLAFFYKYSLIFFVPLVFLALVDRVSRLRLVEVFVFVTFVFLIAWAYFYPIAINRGVLIGVSRASFPGPASFEISDAHLYSNYLAVSLLYYMIYYQKIRRHSAFLTFAVVLSALGALVLTGSRNGFVVLGLGGVVWFLFVGSFRSRVSKGVAFRVLALVVVSAMLSIAFWEQISDFLGGAAARAFNFSFGSDASAQNRLVLLGVAVDDMIHSSVLFGASLIGASVLWYDSGFGILLAHSGFAGVIYIVFLLLLFFLLYFPLRLRIEYRTSLVLFIVYAFSNMITEFALVTRSVLPSIVCIMIPLVSANLRKKVVK
;
A
#
# COMPACT_ATOMS: atom_id res chain seq x y z
N MET A 1 -53.12 -7.42 28.76
CA MET A 1 -53.36 -7.55 27.31
C MET A 1 -52.16 -6.94 26.61
N THR A 2 -51.13 -7.77 26.39
CA THR A 2 -50.60 -8.19 25.06
C THR A 2 -49.77 -7.05 24.42
N ASP A 3 -48.46 -7.14 24.14
CA ASP A 3 -47.63 -8.30 23.87
C ASP A 3 -46.13 -8.08 24.08
N ASN A 4 -45.50 -9.18 24.50
CA ASN A 4 -44.15 -9.68 24.20
C ASN A 4 -43.34 -8.91 23.14
N CYS A 5 -42.23 -8.32 23.56
CA CYS A 5 -41.08 -8.05 22.69
C CYS A 5 -39.95 -9.00 23.08
N GLY A 6 -39.80 -10.06 22.29
CA GLY A 6 -38.88 -11.15 22.50
C GLY A 6 -37.42 -10.68 22.60
N SER A 7 -36.77 -11.12 23.68
CA SER A 7 -35.33 -11.10 23.81
C SER A 7 -34.70 -11.99 22.73
N LEU A 8 -34.24 -11.38 21.64
CA LEU A 8 -33.30 -12.03 20.71
C LEU A 8 -31.98 -12.22 21.45
N GLY A 9 -31.83 -13.40 22.04
CA GLY A 9 -30.61 -13.89 22.64
C GLY A 9 -29.46 -13.77 21.67
N GLY A 10 -28.60 -12.77 21.91
CA GLY A 10 -27.32 -12.64 21.25
C GLY A 10 -26.50 -13.90 21.56
N ARG A 11 -26.38 -14.81 20.60
CA ARG A 11 -25.31 -15.81 20.58
C ARG A 11 -23.99 -15.04 20.51
N HIS A 12 -23.44 -14.71 21.66
CA HIS A 12 -22.02 -14.42 21.81
C HIS A 12 -21.26 -15.68 21.37
N SER A 13 -20.86 -15.73 20.10
CA SER A 13 -19.85 -16.69 19.69
C SER A 13 -18.59 -16.34 20.49
N LYS A 14 -18.25 -17.17 21.48
CA LYS A 14 -16.96 -17.08 22.17
C LYS A 14 -15.90 -17.22 21.09
N SER A 15 -15.29 -16.12 20.68
CA SER A 15 -14.22 -16.12 19.70
C SER A 15 -13.06 -16.90 20.32
N VAL A 16 -12.74 -18.06 19.74
CA VAL A 16 -11.53 -18.81 20.12
C VAL A 16 -10.36 -17.84 19.99
N PRO A 17 -9.57 -17.62 21.06
CA PRO A 17 -8.43 -16.71 21.01
C PRO A 17 -7.49 -17.19 19.90
N ALA A 18 -7.19 -16.32 18.94
CA ALA A 18 -6.32 -16.69 17.83
C ALA A 18 -4.97 -17.17 18.39
N SER A 19 -4.47 -18.31 17.91
CA SER A 19 -3.19 -18.87 18.36
C SER A 19 -2.04 -17.88 18.14
N SER A 20 -0.99 -17.97 18.96
CA SER A 20 0.15 -17.04 18.89
C SER A 20 1.03 -17.26 17.65
N ILE A 21 1.03 -18.48 17.10
CA ILE A 21 1.83 -18.88 15.93
C ILE A 21 1.46 -18.11 14.65
N PRO A 22 0.20 -18.09 14.17
CA PRO A 22 -0.16 -17.34 12.96
C PRO A 22 0.09 -15.85 13.12
N PHE A 23 -0.08 -15.32 14.33
CA PHE A 23 0.27 -13.94 14.63
C PHE A 23 1.78 -13.67 14.53
N GLY A 24 2.62 -14.60 14.99
CA GLY A 24 4.06 -14.56 14.78
C GLY A 24 4.43 -14.52 13.29
N PHE A 25 3.84 -15.40 12.46
CA PHE A 25 4.05 -15.36 11.01
C PHE A 25 3.62 -14.03 10.38
N PHE A 26 2.49 -13.48 10.80
CA PHE A 26 2.04 -12.18 10.30
C PHE A 26 3.02 -11.05 10.66
N LEU A 27 3.59 -11.04 11.87
CA LEU A 27 4.61 -10.06 12.26
C LEU A 27 5.92 -10.25 11.48
N LEU A 28 6.32 -11.49 11.21
CA LEU A 28 7.47 -11.78 10.33
C LEU A 28 7.21 -11.29 8.91
N ALA A 29 6.00 -11.45 8.38
CA ALA A 29 5.63 -10.91 7.08
C ALA A 29 5.81 -9.38 7.02
N LEU A 30 5.45 -8.67 8.08
CA LEU A 30 5.69 -7.23 8.19
C LEU A 30 7.18 -6.92 8.29
N LEU A 31 7.92 -7.62 9.16
CA LEU A 31 9.35 -7.38 9.39
C LEU A 31 10.19 -7.61 8.13
N PHE A 32 9.88 -8.64 7.35
CA PHE A 32 10.55 -8.97 6.09
C PHE A 32 9.99 -8.22 4.89
N ASN A 33 8.94 -7.41 5.05
CA ASN A 33 8.36 -6.65 3.95
C ASN A 33 9.35 -5.72 3.22
N PRO A 34 10.29 -5.04 3.92
CA PRO A 34 11.33 -4.24 3.27
C PRO A 34 12.31 -5.05 2.40
N TRP A 35 12.48 -6.36 2.64
CA TRP A 35 13.52 -7.16 2.02
C TRP A 35 13.11 -7.65 0.63
N ASN A 36 13.89 -7.27 -0.40
CA ASN A 36 13.60 -7.50 -1.81
C ASN A 36 14.44 -8.63 -2.44
N SER A 37 14.59 -9.75 -1.73
CA SER A 37 15.12 -10.97 -2.34
C SER A 37 13.96 -11.84 -2.84
N ALA A 38 13.89 -12.06 -4.15
CA ALA A 38 12.99 -13.06 -4.72
C ALA A 38 13.50 -14.47 -4.34
N LEU A 39 12.60 -15.32 -3.84
CA LEU A 39 12.89 -16.73 -3.53
C LEU A 39 12.57 -17.62 -4.72
N MET A 40 11.38 -17.46 -5.29
CA MET A 40 10.91 -18.18 -6.48
C MET A 40 10.04 -17.25 -7.32
N SER A 41 10.47 -16.96 -8.55
CA SER A 41 9.79 -16.03 -9.48
C SER A 41 9.46 -14.67 -8.84
N SER A 42 8.20 -14.47 -8.42
CA SER A 42 7.69 -13.24 -7.79
C SER A 42 7.43 -13.37 -6.28
N PHE A 43 7.62 -14.56 -5.70
CA PHE A 43 7.45 -14.83 -4.29
C PHE A 43 8.70 -14.43 -3.50
N ARG A 44 8.46 -13.74 -2.38
CA ARG A 44 9.47 -13.27 -1.42
C ARG A 44 9.18 -13.86 -0.04
N ALA A 45 10.09 -13.63 0.90
CA ALA A 45 9.94 -14.12 2.27
C ALA A 45 8.63 -13.63 2.93
N ASN A 46 8.25 -12.37 2.72
CA ASN A 46 6.99 -11.83 3.26
C ASN A 46 5.74 -12.53 2.68
N ASP A 47 5.77 -12.95 1.42
CA ASP A 47 4.69 -13.71 0.80
C ASP A 47 4.48 -15.06 1.51
N LEU A 48 5.58 -15.78 1.78
CA LEU A 48 5.56 -17.08 2.45
C LEU A 48 5.03 -16.96 3.88
N PHE A 49 5.49 -15.97 4.64
CA PHE A 49 4.99 -15.75 6.00
C PHE A 49 3.51 -15.33 6.02
N LEU A 50 3.08 -14.52 5.06
CA LEU A 50 1.66 -14.15 4.93
C LEU A 50 0.79 -15.35 4.57
N LEU A 51 1.23 -16.21 3.65
CA LEU A 51 0.54 -17.45 3.29
C LEU A 51 0.50 -18.44 4.45
N ALA A 52 1.60 -18.63 5.17
CA ALA A 52 1.65 -19.46 6.37
C ALA A 52 0.66 -18.97 7.44
N SER A 53 0.58 -17.65 7.63
CA SER A 53 -0.42 -17.04 8.50
C SER A 53 -1.85 -17.29 7.99
N LEU A 54 -2.11 -17.19 6.69
CA LEU A 54 -3.44 -17.40 6.12
C LEU A 54 -3.91 -18.86 6.28
N LEU A 55 -3.08 -19.81 5.87
CA LEU A 55 -3.38 -21.25 5.89
C LEU A 55 -3.66 -21.77 7.31
N THR A 56 -3.00 -21.19 8.31
CA THR A 56 -3.23 -21.54 9.72
C THR A 56 -4.49 -20.89 10.30
N ILE A 57 -4.98 -19.77 9.74
CA ILE A 57 -6.20 -19.08 10.19
C ILE A 57 -7.47 -19.69 9.61
N ILE A 58 -7.47 -20.07 8.33
CA ILE A 58 -8.64 -20.59 7.61
C ILE A 58 -9.37 -21.70 8.39
N PRO A 59 -8.70 -22.74 8.93
CA PRO A 59 -9.38 -23.79 9.68
C PRO A 59 -9.88 -23.32 11.06
N LEU A 60 -9.34 -22.22 11.60
CA LEU A 60 -9.61 -21.76 12.97
C LEU A 60 -10.69 -20.69 13.07
N LYS A 61 -10.94 -19.93 12.00
CA LYS A 61 -11.88 -18.80 12.03
C LYS A 61 -12.91 -18.87 10.92
N ARG A 62 -14.17 -18.62 11.31
CA ARG A 62 -15.26 -18.39 10.35
C ARG A 62 -15.00 -17.09 9.59
N VAL A 63 -14.79 -17.23 8.29
CA VAL A 63 -14.74 -16.11 7.36
C VAL A 63 -16.17 -15.66 7.05
N SER A 64 -16.38 -14.35 6.89
CA SER A 64 -17.69 -13.82 6.48
C SER A 64 -18.06 -14.34 5.10
N GLY A 65 -19.28 -14.84 4.94
CA GLY A 65 -19.79 -15.33 3.65
C GLY A 65 -19.77 -14.24 2.57
N VAL A 66 -20.05 -12.98 2.94
CA VAL A 66 -19.97 -11.83 2.00
C VAL A 66 -18.55 -11.63 1.50
N PHE A 67 -17.57 -11.73 2.39
CA PHE A 67 -16.18 -11.56 2.03
C PHE A 67 -15.70 -12.68 1.08
N LEU A 68 -16.07 -13.93 1.37
CA LEU A 68 -15.79 -15.07 0.49
C LEU A 68 -16.47 -14.92 -0.86
N LEU A 69 -17.73 -14.45 -0.88
CA LEU A 69 -18.48 -14.20 -2.11
C LEU A 69 -17.78 -13.15 -2.98
N LEU A 70 -17.34 -12.03 -2.38
CA LEU A 70 -16.60 -11.01 -3.13
C LEU A 70 -15.34 -11.60 -3.74
N TRP A 71 -14.49 -12.27 -2.94
CA TRP A 71 -13.28 -12.91 -3.45
C TRP A 71 -13.58 -13.95 -4.54
N TYR A 72 -14.63 -14.76 -4.36
CA TYR A 72 -15.05 -15.77 -5.32
C TYR A 72 -15.48 -15.16 -6.66
N ILE A 73 -16.30 -14.10 -6.65
CA ILE A 73 -16.69 -13.37 -7.87
C ILE A 73 -15.44 -12.90 -8.63
N TRP A 74 -14.45 -12.37 -7.90
CA TRP A 74 -13.19 -11.95 -8.51
C TRP A 74 -12.42 -13.12 -9.15
N MET A 75 -12.30 -14.25 -8.46
CA MET A 75 -11.67 -15.45 -9.02
C MET A 75 -12.41 -15.95 -10.26
N VAL A 76 -13.74 -15.92 -10.27
CA VAL A 76 -14.55 -16.31 -11.43
C VAL A 76 -14.27 -15.39 -12.62
N ILE A 77 -14.17 -14.07 -12.43
CA ILE A 77 -13.82 -13.14 -13.52
C ILE A 77 -12.46 -13.53 -14.14
N LEU A 78 -11.45 -13.78 -13.31
CA LEU A 78 -10.12 -14.19 -13.79
C LEU A 78 -10.13 -15.57 -14.50
N LEU A 79 -10.90 -16.52 -13.99
CA LEU A 79 -11.05 -17.85 -14.61
C LEU A 79 -11.78 -17.79 -15.95
N VAL A 80 -12.84 -16.98 -16.06
CA VAL A 80 -13.54 -16.77 -17.33
C VAL A 80 -12.62 -16.06 -18.34
N SER A 81 -11.81 -15.11 -17.89
CA SER A 81 -10.79 -14.50 -18.73
C SER A 81 -9.79 -15.54 -19.25
N LEU A 82 -9.30 -16.41 -18.37
CA LEU A 82 -8.37 -17.48 -18.70
C LEU A 82 -8.92 -18.44 -19.77
N THR A 83 -10.18 -18.87 -19.63
CA THR A 83 -10.81 -19.76 -20.61
C THR A 83 -11.03 -19.07 -21.94
N ARG A 84 -11.38 -17.77 -21.95
CA ARG A 84 -11.51 -16.99 -23.19
C ARG A 84 -10.19 -16.82 -23.92
N SER A 85 -9.12 -16.49 -23.18
CA SER A 85 -7.79 -16.37 -23.75
C SER A 85 -7.30 -17.69 -24.35
N SER A 86 -7.57 -18.83 -23.71
CA SER A 86 -7.14 -20.14 -24.22
C SER A 86 -7.83 -20.55 -25.54
N LEU A 87 -8.94 -19.91 -25.90
CA LEU A 87 -9.64 -20.12 -27.18
C LEU A 87 -9.03 -19.30 -28.33
N VAL A 88 -8.22 -18.30 -28.00
CA VAL A 88 -7.52 -17.45 -28.95
C VAL A 88 -6.05 -17.85 -28.90
N SER A 89 -5.39 -18.08 -30.03
CA SER A 89 -4.03 -18.65 -30.10
C SER A 89 -2.92 -17.68 -29.62
N TYR A 90 -3.02 -17.18 -28.40
CA TYR A 90 -2.00 -16.36 -27.75
C TYR A 90 -0.88 -17.24 -27.18
N PRO A 91 0.38 -16.77 -27.18
CA PRO A 91 1.44 -17.42 -26.42
C PRO A 91 1.08 -17.40 -24.94
N HIS A 92 1.12 -18.58 -24.31
CA HIS A 92 0.77 -18.74 -22.90
C HIS A 92 2.01 -18.76 -22.01
N ASP A 93 2.06 -17.88 -21.02
CA ASP A 93 3.11 -17.84 -20.00
C ASP A 93 2.58 -18.25 -18.62
N LEU A 94 2.87 -19.49 -18.22
CA LEU A 94 2.41 -20.05 -16.95
C LEU A 94 3.00 -19.36 -15.72
N SER A 95 4.13 -18.66 -15.84
CA SER A 95 4.75 -17.94 -14.72
C SER A 95 3.81 -16.86 -14.15
N ARG A 96 2.89 -16.37 -14.98
CA ARG A 96 1.91 -15.33 -14.66
C ARG A 96 0.73 -15.82 -13.84
N LEU A 97 0.59 -17.14 -13.62
CA LEU A 97 -0.38 -17.67 -12.66
C LEU A 97 -0.15 -17.16 -11.24
N ALA A 98 1.06 -16.69 -10.92
CA ALA A 98 1.36 -16.01 -9.66
C ALA A 98 0.45 -14.78 -9.42
N PHE A 99 -0.11 -14.16 -10.45
CA PHE A 99 -1.04 -13.04 -10.29
C PHE A 99 -2.36 -13.43 -9.63
N PHE A 100 -2.82 -14.69 -9.70
CA PHE A 100 -3.99 -15.12 -8.91
C PHE A 100 -3.78 -14.84 -7.41
N TYR A 101 -2.58 -15.16 -6.92
CA TYR A 101 -2.19 -14.86 -5.55
C TYR A 101 -2.06 -13.35 -5.34
N LYS A 102 -1.38 -12.62 -6.23
CA LYS A 102 -1.16 -11.18 -6.08
C LYS A 102 -2.46 -10.39 -6.04
N TYR A 103 -3.42 -10.69 -6.91
CA TYR A 103 -4.76 -10.10 -6.86
C TYR A 103 -5.54 -10.51 -5.60
N SER A 104 -5.27 -11.68 -5.03
CA SER A 104 -5.94 -12.11 -3.80
C SER A 104 -5.42 -11.37 -2.56
N LEU A 105 -4.28 -10.69 -2.62
CA LEU A 105 -3.69 -9.99 -1.46
C LEU A 105 -4.61 -8.90 -0.88
N ILE A 106 -5.37 -8.18 -1.72
CA ILE A 106 -6.31 -7.15 -1.25
C ILE A 106 -7.43 -7.72 -0.36
N PHE A 107 -7.69 -9.03 -0.50
CA PHE A 107 -8.63 -9.78 0.34
C PHE A 107 -7.89 -10.42 1.52
N PHE A 108 -6.80 -11.13 1.25
CA PHE A 108 -6.11 -11.92 2.27
C PHE A 108 -5.51 -11.07 3.38
N VAL A 109 -4.94 -9.89 3.07
CA VAL A 109 -4.34 -9.04 4.11
C VAL A 109 -5.38 -8.54 5.12
N PRO A 110 -6.53 -7.93 4.72
CA PRO A 110 -7.58 -7.58 5.67
C PRO A 110 -8.11 -8.77 6.47
N LEU A 111 -8.28 -9.93 5.81
CA LEU A 111 -8.78 -11.15 6.47
C LEU A 111 -7.83 -11.60 7.57
N VAL A 112 -6.55 -11.76 7.26
CA VAL A 112 -5.50 -12.15 8.21
C VAL A 112 -5.41 -11.14 9.34
N PHE A 113 -5.44 -9.85 9.04
CA PHE A 113 -5.39 -8.79 10.05
C PHE A 113 -6.58 -8.86 11.02
N LEU A 114 -7.81 -8.91 10.52
CA LEU A 114 -9.02 -9.00 11.35
C LEU A 114 -9.09 -10.30 12.17
N ALA A 115 -8.57 -11.38 11.60
CA ALA A 115 -8.48 -12.66 12.28
C ALA A 115 -7.47 -12.65 13.44
N LEU A 116 -6.34 -11.96 13.30
CA LEU A 116 -5.27 -12.05 14.31
C LEU A 116 -5.26 -10.91 15.32
N VAL A 117 -5.68 -9.71 14.91
CA VAL A 117 -5.64 -8.50 15.72
C VAL A 117 -6.97 -8.32 16.46
N ASP A 118 -7.19 -9.20 17.44
CA ASP A 118 -8.43 -9.27 18.22
C ASP A 118 -8.36 -8.50 19.56
N ARG A 119 -7.16 -8.06 19.96
CA ARG A 119 -6.89 -7.40 21.25
C ARG A 119 -5.94 -6.22 21.10
N VAL A 120 -6.04 -5.28 22.04
CA VAL A 120 -5.25 -4.05 22.05
C VAL A 120 -3.74 -4.33 22.11
N SER A 121 -3.31 -5.39 22.81
CA SER A 121 -1.89 -5.77 22.88
C SER A 121 -1.32 -6.15 21.51
N ARG A 122 -2.05 -6.97 20.74
CA ARG A 122 -1.66 -7.36 19.37
C ARG A 122 -1.67 -6.17 18.43
N LEU A 123 -2.68 -5.31 18.53
CA LEU A 123 -2.74 -4.07 17.74
C LEU A 123 -1.51 -3.19 17.98
N ARG A 124 -1.13 -2.98 19.25
CA ARG A 124 0.08 -2.22 19.61
C ARG A 124 1.35 -2.84 19.03
N LEU A 125 1.44 -4.17 19.00
CA LEU A 125 2.62 -4.83 18.45
C LEU A 125 2.72 -4.65 16.93
N VAL A 126 1.59 -4.77 16.22
CA VAL A 126 1.55 -4.49 14.77
C VAL A 126 1.91 -3.03 14.47
N GLU A 127 1.35 -2.08 15.24
CA GLU A 127 1.72 -0.66 15.19
C GLU A 127 3.24 -0.45 15.32
N VAL A 128 3.89 -1.13 16.27
CA VAL A 128 5.35 -1.07 16.45
C VAL A 128 6.10 -1.64 15.25
N PHE A 129 5.71 -2.81 14.73
CA PHE A 129 6.39 -3.43 13.58
C PHE A 129 6.29 -2.57 12.31
N VAL A 130 5.12 -1.97 12.05
CA VAL A 130 4.94 -1.02 10.95
C VAL A 130 5.84 0.20 11.11
N PHE A 131 5.96 0.74 12.34
CA PHE A 131 6.83 1.89 12.58
C PHE A 131 8.32 1.54 12.48
N VAL A 132 8.74 0.37 13.00
CA VAL A 132 10.13 -0.11 12.90
C VAL A 132 10.53 -0.31 11.44
N THR A 133 9.67 -0.95 10.63
CA THR A 133 9.94 -1.14 9.19
C THR A 133 9.99 0.18 8.44
N PHE A 134 9.14 1.15 8.79
CA PHE A 134 9.22 2.51 8.25
C PHE A 134 10.53 3.21 8.61
N VAL A 135 10.95 3.20 9.88
CA VAL A 135 12.21 3.82 10.32
C VAL A 135 13.43 3.13 9.70
N PHE A 136 13.43 1.80 9.62
CA PHE A 136 14.46 1.03 8.94
C PHE A 136 14.60 1.47 7.48
N LEU A 137 13.47 1.62 6.77
CA LEU A 137 13.45 2.10 5.39
C LEU A 137 13.85 3.57 5.26
N ILE A 138 13.62 4.44 6.25
CA ILE A 138 14.21 5.77 6.23
C ILE A 138 15.74 5.67 6.32
N ALA A 139 16.25 4.92 7.30
CA ALA A 139 17.69 4.76 7.52
C ALA A 139 18.39 4.15 6.30
N TRP A 140 17.78 3.13 5.69
CA TRP A 140 18.29 2.50 4.47
C TRP A 140 18.43 3.49 3.31
N ALA A 141 17.49 4.41 3.13
CA ALA A 141 17.55 5.40 2.05
C ALA A 141 18.78 6.32 2.16
N TYR A 142 19.27 6.60 3.38
CA TYR A 142 20.52 7.34 3.61
C TYR A 142 21.77 6.46 3.51
N PHE A 143 21.69 5.20 3.97
CA PHE A 143 22.79 4.27 3.88
C PHE A 143 23.13 3.89 2.42
N TYR A 144 22.10 3.65 1.62
CA TYR A 144 22.21 3.22 0.23
C TYR A 144 23.17 4.06 -0.63
N PRO A 145 23.02 5.40 -0.74
CA PRO A 145 23.93 6.23 -1.53
C PRO A 145 25.39 6.15 -1.05
N ILE A 146 25.59 6.09 0.27
CA ILE A 146 26.93 5.95 0.87
C ILE A 146 27.56 4.63 0.46
N ALA A 147 26.78 3.54 0.47
CA ALA A 147 27.23 2.21 0.09
C ALA A 147 27.57 2.13 -1.42
N ILE A 148 26.77 2.76 -2.29
CA ILE A 148 27.07 2.87 -3.73
C ILE A 148 28.36 3.67 -3.96
N ASN A 149 28.50 4.85 -3.34
CA ASN A 149 29.67 5.72 -3.53
C ASN A 149 30.98 5.06 -3.05
N ARG A 150 30.91 4.23 -2.01
CA ARG A 150 32.05 3.46 -1.50
C ARG A 150 32.33 2.17 -2.28
N GLY A 151 31.56 1.88 -3.34
CA GLY A 151 31.68 0.63 -4.10
C GLY A 151 31.29 -0.63 -3.33
N VAL A 152 30.59 -0.50 -2.19
CA VAL A 152 30.07 -1.64 -1.41
C VAL A 152 28.88 -2.28 -2.13
N LEU A 153 28.08 -1.46 -2.80
CA LEU A 153 26.97 -1.90 -3.63
C LEU A 153 27.21 -1.47 -5.09
N ILE A 154 26.78 -2.30 -6.03
CA ILE A 154 26.76 -1.99 -7.45
C ILE A 154 25.31 -1.71 -7.84
N GLY A 155 25.04 -0.49 -8.32
CA GLY A 155 23.70 -0.08 -8.70
C GLY A 155 23.58 1.37 -9.09
N VAL A 156 22.34 1.81 -9.30
CA VAL A 156 22.03 3.19 -9.70
C VAL A 156 21.97 4.13 -8.50
N SER A 157 22.06 5.43 -8.78
CA SER A 157 22.00 6.51 -7.80
C SER A 157 20.60 6.75 -7.19
N ARG A 158 19.70 5.77 -7.24
CA ARG A 158 18.34 5.90 -6.69
C ARG A 158 18.18 4.88 -5.59
N ALA A 159 17.83 5.35 -4.39
CA ALA A 159 17.57 4.44 -3.28
C ALA A 159 16.48 3.43 -3.67
N SER A 160 16.84 2.15 -3.57
CA SER A 160 16.02 0.99 -3.89
C SER A 160 15.88 0.12 -2.64
N PHE A 161 14.89 -0.77 -2.56
CA PHE A 161 14.71 -1.63 -1.39
C PHE A 161 15.94 -2.53 -1.13
N PRO A 162 16.28 -2.84 0.13
CA PRO A 162 17.40 -3.72 0.47
C PRO A 162 17.20 -5.16 0.00
N GLY A 163 18.29 -5.90 -0.17
CA GLY A 163 18.29 -7.34 -0.44
C GLY A 163 18.24 -7.87 -1.89
N PRO A 164 18.05 -7.10 -2.98
CA PRO A 164 18.16 -7.65 -4.32
C PRO A 164 19.62 -8.01 -4.65
N ALA A 165 19.81 -8.95 -5.59
CA ALA A 165 21.13 -9.38 -6.04
C ALA A 165 21.86 -8.33 -6.89
N SER A 166 21.10 -7.46 -7.58
CA SER A 166 21.62 -6.31 -8.35
C SER A 166 20.73 -5.10 -8.08
N PHE A 167 21.35 -3.93 -7.93
CA PHE A 167 20.66 -2.63 -7.78
C PHE A 167 20.71 -1.78 -9.06
N GLU A 168 21.00 -2.38 -10.20
CA GLU A 168 21.00 -1.71 -11.51
C GLU A 168 19.57 -1.35 -11.96
N ILE A 169 18.58 -2.19 -11.61
CA ILE A 169 17.17 -1.93 -11.83
C ILE A 169 16.55 -1.38 -10.55
N SER A 170 16.25 -0.08 -10.55
CA SER A 170 15.73 0.60 -9.37
C SER A 170 14.23 0.38 -9.19
N ASP A 171 13.81 -0.01 -7.99
CA ASP A 171 12.40 -0.06 -7.57
C ASP A 171 11.97 1.19 -6.78
N ALA A 172 12.67 2.31 -7.02
CA ALA A 172 12.48 3.58 -6.33
C ALA A 172 11.05 4.14 -6.37
N HIS A 173 10.24 3.85 -7.40
CA HIS A 173 8.85 4.33 -7.45
C HIS A 173 7.97 3.65 -6.39
N LEU A 174 8.13 2.33 -6.23
CA LEU A 174 7.46 1.54 -5.20
C LEU A 174 7.96 1.94 -3.81
N TYR A 175 9.27 2.14 -3.67
CA TYR A 175 9.88 2.53 -2.40
C TYR A 175 9.42 3.92 -1.95
N SER A 176 9.45 4.89 -2.86
CA SER A 176 8.92 6.23 -2.65
C SER A 176 7.44 6.22 -2.26
N ASN A 177 6.63 5.35 -2.90
CA ASN A 177 5.23 5.17 -2.51
C ASN A 177 5.08 4.64 -1.08
N TYR A 178 5.84 3.60 -0.71
CA TYR A 178 5.83 3.02 0.64
C TYR A 178 6.14 4.09 1.69
N LEU A 179 7.21 4.87 1.48
CA LEU A 179 7.63 5.92 2.40
C LEU A 179 6.56 7.00 2.55
N ALA A 180 5.94 7.41 1.44
CA ALA A 180 4.88 8.43 1.44
C ALA A 180 3.62 7.96 2.19
N VAL A 181 3.13 6.74 1.92
CA VAL A 181 1.96 6.18 2.62
C VAL A 181 2.25 6.00 4.11
N SER A 182 3.44 5.51 4.46
CA SER A 182 3.86 5.34 5.86
C SER A 182 4.00 6.69 6.58
N LEU A 183 4.51 7.71 5.90
CA LEU A 183 4.60 9.07 6.43
C LEU A 183 3.21 9.69 6.65
N LEU A 184 2.27 9.51 5.73
CA LEU A 184 0.88 9.94 5.91
C LEU A 184 0.22 9.25 7.11
N TYR A 185 0.37 7.93 7.21
CA TYR A 185 -0.11 7.16 8.37
C TYR A 185 0.51 7.67 9.68
N TYR A 186 1.83 7.91 9.68
CA TYR A 186 2.54 8.44 10.83
C TYR A 186 1.98 9.79 11.27
N MET A 187 1.83 10.72 10.32
CA MET A 187 1.40 12.10 10.55
C MET A 187 -0.05 12.20 10.99
N ILE A 188 -0.95 11.47 10.34
CA ILE A 188 -2.38 11.59 10.60
C ILE A 188 -2.75 10.86 11.91
N TYR A 189 -2.11 9.71 12.17
CA TYR A 189 -2.53 8.75 13.20
C TYR A 189 -1.46 8.39 14.23
N TYR A 190 -0.36 7.74 13.81
CA TYR A 190 0.56 7.05 14.73
C TYR A 190 1.15 7.98 15.80
N GLN A 191 1.65 9.16 15.39
CA GLN A 191 2.28 10.10 16.31
C GLN A 191 1.34 10.55 17.44
N LYS A 192 0.04 10.67 17.14
CA LYS A 192 -0.98 11.13 18.10
C LYS A 192 -1.31 10.04 19.11
N ILE A 193 -1.42 8.81 18.62
CA ILE A 193 -1.73 7.64 19.44
C ILE A 193 -0.57 7.30 20.38
N ARG A 194 0.67 7.40 19.90
CA ARG A 194 1.89 7.15 20.68
C ARG A 194 2.37 8.38 21.46
N ARG A 195 1.69 9.52 21.33
CA ARG A 195 2.03 10.81 21.97
C ARG A 195 3.51 11.18 21.78
N HIS A 196 4.01 11.01 20.55
CA HIS A 196 5.38 11.41 20.22
C HIS A 196 5.57 12.91 20.50
N SER A 197 6.75 13.27 21.02
CA SER A 197 7.10 14.67 21.25
C SER A 197 7.18 15.42 19.92
N ALA A 198 6.98 16.74 19.96
CA ALA A 198 7.09 17.58 18.77
C ALA A 198 8.47 17.43 18.09
N PHE A 199 9.53 17.30 18.89
CA PHE A 199 10.89 17.05 18.42
C PHE A 199 11.02 15.72 17.66
N LEU A 200 10.53 14.61 18.24
CA LEU A 200 10.59 13.30 17.58
C LEU A 200 9.75 13.29 16.29
N THR A 201 8.57 13.89 16.32
CA THR A 201 7.76 14.09 15.11
C THR A 201 8.55 14.84 14.05
N PHE A 202 9.14 15.97 14.40
CA PHE A 202 9.90 16.78 13.47
C PHE A 202 11.07 15.98 12.85
N ALA A 203 11.84 15.28 13.69
CA ALA A 203 12.97 14.47 13.23
C ALA A 203 12.53 13.34 12.27
N VAL A 204 11.47 12.61 12.60
CA VAL A 204 10.95 11.52 11.75
C VAL A 204 10.45 12.06 10.41
N VAL A 205 9.68 13.14 10.41
CA VAL A 205 9.13 13.72 9.17
C VAL A 205 10.25 14.25 8.29
N LEU A 206 11.19 15.00 8.87
CA LEU A 206 12.33 15.54 8.15
C LEU A 206 13.16 14.43 7.52
N SER A 207 13.48 13.39 8.31
CA SER A 207 14.25 12.24 7.82
C SER A 207 13.52 11.51 6.70
N ALA A 208 12.20 11.32 6.82
CA ALA A 208 11.37 10.68 5.80
C ALA A 208 11.29 11.50 4.50
N LEU A 209 11.21 12.83 4.58
CA LEU A 209 11.23 13.70 3.41
C LEU A 209 12.57 13.65 2.70
N GLY A 210 13.69 13.70 3.43
CA GLY A 210 15.01 13.51 2.81
C GLY A 210 15.17 12.13 2.18
N ALA A 211 14.67 11.07 2.84
CA ALA A 211 14.62 9.73 2.26
C ALA A 211 13.80 9.67 0.95
N LEU A 212 12.66 10.38 0.88
CA LEU A 212 11.88 10.50 -0.35
C LEU A 212 12.66 11.18 -1.48
N VAL A 213 13.41 12.25 -1.19
CA VAL A 213 14.29 12.89 -2.19
C VAL A 213 15.34 11.90 -2.70
N LEU A 214 15.96 11.12 -1.81
CA LEU A 214 17.01 10.15 -2.15
C LEU A 214 16.49 8.97 -3.01
N THR A 215 15.18 8.70 -3.02
CA THR A 215 14.59 7.75 -3.99
C THR A 215 14.63 8.30 -5.44
N GLY A 216 14.70 9.62 -5.62
CA GLY A 216 14.63 10.26 -6.93
C GLY A 216 13.32 9.99 -7.70
N SER A 217 12.24 9.63 -7.00
CA SER A 217 10.92 9.35 -7.58
C SER A 217 9.91 10.43 -7.20
N ARG A 218 9.21 10.97 -8.21
CA ARG A 218 8.11 11.93 -8.04
C ARG A 218 6.89 11.32 -7.34
N ASN A 219 6.71 10.00 -7.46
CA ASN A 219 5.50 9.33 -7.03
C ASN A 219 5.20 9.54 -5.53
N GLY A 220 6.21 9.47 -4.66
CA GLY A 220 6.01 9.71 -3.23
C GLY A 220 5.54 11.14 -2.93
N PHE A 221 6.08 12.15 -3.62
CA PHE A 221 5.63 13.54 -3.45
C PHE A 221 4.20 13.75 -3.96
N VAL A 222 3.84 13.14 -5.10
CA VAL A 222 2.46 13.15 -5.61
C VAL A 222 1.50 12.50 -4.60
N VAL A 223 1.88 11.36 -4.03
CA VAL A 223 1.11 10.64 -3.01
C VAL A 223 0.95 11.48 -1.73
N LEU A 224 2.00 12.17 -1.28
CA LEU A 224 1.92 13.11 -0.15
C LEU A 224 1.01 14.31 -0.46
N GLY A 225 1.13 14.90 -1.65
CA GLY A 225 0.29 16.02 -2.08
C GLY A 225 -1.18 15.63 -2.14
N LEU A 226 -1.49 14.51 -2.81
CA LEU A 226 -2.84 13.95 -2.85
C LEU A 226 -3.35 13.64 -1.43
N GLY A 227 -2.54 13.01 -0.60
CA GLY A 227 -2.89 12.72 0.79
C GLY A 227 -3.18 13.97 1.61
N GLY A 228 -2.42 15.05 1.40
CA GLY A 228 -2.69 16.37 1.99
C GLY A 228 -4.01 16.96 1.54
N VAL A 229 -4.31 16.94 0.24
CA VAL A 229 -5.58 17.42 -0.32
C VAL A 229 -6.76 16.61 0.22
N VAL A 230 -6.70 15.29 0.14
CA VAL A 230 -7.75 14.39 0.65
C VAL A 230 -7.91 14.58 2.16
N TRP A 231 -6.82 14.66 2.91
CA TRP A 231 -6.88 14.96 4.34
C TRP A 231 -7.55 16.31 4.62
N PHE A 232 -7.23 17.36 3.86
CA PHE A 232 -7.87 18.67 4.01
C PHE A 232 -9.39 18.59 3.73
N LEU A 233 -9.80 17.88 2.68
CA LEU A 233 -11.21 17.72 2.31
C LEU A 233 -12.00 16.91 3.36
N PHE A 234 -11.44 15.81 3.87
CA PHE A 234 -12.15 14.88 4.75
C PHE A 234 -11.92 15.13 6.25
N VAL A 235 -10.82 15.78 6.63
CA VAL A 235 -10.45 16.07 8.03
C VAL A 235 -10.40 17.58 8.29
N GLY A 236 -9.87 18.37 7.35
CA GLY A 236 -9.72 19.83 7.47
C GLY A 236 -11.02 20.63 7.32
N SER A 237 -12.03 20.06 6.67
CA SER A 237 -13.34 20.70 6.47
C SER A 237 -14.25 20.52 7.70
N PHE A 238 -13.98 21.29 8.75
CA PHE A 238 -14.92 21.95 9.68
C PHE A 238 -14.14 22.40 10.93
N ARG A 239 -13.95 23.72 11.07
CA ARG A 239 -13.83 24.40 12.39
C ARG A 239 -12.50 24.29 13.16
N SER A 240 -11.33 24.22 12.51
CA SER A 240 -10.07 24.53 13.22
C SER A 240 -9.44 25.82 12.70
N ARG A 241 -9.41 26.86 13.54
CA ARG A 241 -8.36 27.90 13.45
C ARG A 241 -7.05 27.14 13.30
N VAL A 242 -6.36 27.29 12.19
CA VAL A 242 -4.99 26.78 12.06
C VAL A 242 -4.22 27.48 13.18
N SER A 243 -3.97 26.76 14.29
CA SER A 243 -3.21 27.33 15.38
C SER A 243 -1.86 27.74 14.80
N LYS A 244 -1.33 28.90 15.20
CA LYS A 244 -0.04 29.42 14.71
C LYS A 244 1.07 28.34 14.74
N GLY A 245 0.97 27.37 15.65
CA GLY A 245 1.89 26.23 15.75
C GLY A 245 1.81 25.17 14.65
N VAL A 246 0.75 25.09 13.84
CA VAL A 246 0.69 24.17 12.66
C VAL A 246 1.30 24.86 11.44
N ALA A 247 0.99 26.13 11.22
CA ALA A 247 1.66 26.94 10.19
C ALA A 247 3.17 27.03 10.46
N PHE A 248 3.57 27.21 11.73
CA PHE A 248 4.97 27.18 12.14
C PHE A 248 5.64 25.82 11.92
N ARG A 249 4.93 24.70 12.14
CA ARG A 249 5.45 23.35 11.85
C ARG A 249 5.65 23.11 10.37
N VAL A 250 4.73 23.56 9.53
CA VAL A 250 4.85 23.48 8.07
C VAL A 250 5.98 24.37 7.57
N LEU A 251 6.06 25.61 8.06
CA LEU A 251 7.13 26.55 7.73
C LEU A 251 8.50 26.03 8.19
N ALA A 252 8.61 25.50 9.41
CA ALA A 252 9.84 24.87 9.89
C ALA A 252 10.22 23.65 9.04
N LEU A 253 9.25 22.88 8.55
CA LEU A 253 9.49 21.77 7.63
C LEU A 253 10.09 22.25 6.30
N VAL A 254 9.51 23.31 5.72
CA VAL A 254 9.98 23.94 4.48
C VAL A 254 11.37 24.53 4.68
N VAL A 255 11.58 25.29 5.76
CA VAL A 255 12.86 25.93 6.08
C VAL A 255 13.94 24.89 6.35
N VAL A 256 13.67 23.85 7.13
CA VAL A 256 14.68 22.83 7.41
C VAL A 256 14.92 21.94 6.19
N SER A 257 13.91 21.66 5.37
CA SER A 257 14.12 21.03 4.06
C SER A 257 15.03 21.89 3.17
N ALA A 258 14.86 23.21 3.17
CA ALA A 258 15.73 24.13 2.43
C ALA A 258 17.15 24.18 3.02
N MET A 259 17.28 24.18 4.35
CA MET A 259 18.58 24.17 5.03
C MET A 259 19.34 22.86 4.84
N LEU A 260 18.67 21.71 4.78
CA LEU A 260 19.29 20.44 4.44
C LEU A 260 19.76 20.42 2.98
N SER A 261 18.99 21.00 2.06
CA SER A 261 19.43 21.18 0.67
C SER A 261 20.69 22.04 0.55
N ILE A 262 20.90 22.98 1.48
CA ILE A 262 22.08 23.85 1.53
C ILE A 262 23.26 23.16 2.25
N ALA A 263 23.02 22.53 3.40
CA ALA A 263 24.06 21.97 4.27
C ALA A 263 24.75 20.72 3.71
N PHE A 264 24.06 19.97 2.84
CA PHE A 264 24.59 18.77 2.21
C PHE A 264 24.90 18.97 0.72
N TRP A 265 24.96 20.23 0.27
CA TRP A 265 25.10 20.58 -1.14
C TRP A 265 26.40 20.05 -1.76
N GLU A 266 27.56 20.18 -1.09
CA GLU A 266 28.85 19.77 -1.65
C GLU A 266 29.14 18.26 -1.61
N GLN A 267 28.70 17.53 -0.59
CA GLN A 267 28.93 16.07 -0.48
C GLN A 267 27.90 15.23 -1.22
N ILE A 268 26.79 15.85 -1.65
CA ILE A 268 25.67 15.18 -2.29
C ILE A 268 25.34 15.84 -3.66
N SER A 269 26.05 16.86 -4.14
CA SER A 269 25.74 17.58 -5.39
C SER A 269 25.53 16.65 -6.58
N ASP A 270 26.33 15.60 -6.69
CA ASP A 270 26.31 14.70 -7.85
C ASP A 270 25.16 13.69 -7.76
N PHE A 271 24.81 13.26 -6.54
CA PHE A 271 23.74 12.28 -6.29
C PHE A 271 22.36 12.95 -6.14
N LEU A 272 22.27 14.03 -5.36
CA LEU A 272 21.08 14.88 -5.22
C LEU A 272 20.81 15.68 -6.48
N GLY A 273 21.81 16.15 -7.22
CA GLY A 273 21.59 16.84 -8.49
C GLY A 273 20.76 15.99 -9.44
N GLY A 274 21.15 14.73 -9.64
CA GLY A 274 20.41 13.78 -10.48
C GLY A 274 19.07 13.32 -9.87
N ALA A 275 19.03 12.97 -8.59
CA ALA A 275 17.83 12.43 -7.94
C ALA A 275 16.78 13.53 -7.65
N ALA A 276 17.20 14.68 -7.12
CA ALA A 276 16.34 15.82 -6.83
C ALA A 276 15.86 16.50 -8.12
N ALA A 277 16.72 16.70 -9.13
CA ALA A 277 16.25 17.23 -10.42
C ALA A 277 15.18 16.32 -11.04
N ARG A 278 15.33 14.99 -10.92
CA ARG A 278 14.28 14.05 -11.36
C ARG A 278 13.02 14.12 -10.50
N ALA A 279 13.15 14.22 -9.17
CA ALA A 279 12.02 14.27 -8.24
C ALA A 279 11.18 15.56 -8.37
N PHE A 280 11.79 16.67 -8.81
CA PHE A 280 11.13 17.98 -8.91
C PHE A 280 10.91 18.51 -10.34
N ASN A 281 11.37 17.81 -11.38
CA ASN A 281 11.04 18.17 -12.77
C ASN A 281 9.62 17.69 -13.11
N PHE A 282 8.65 18.56 -13.37
CA PHE A 282 7.25 18.19 -13.68
C PHE A 282 6.87 18.36 -15.16
N SER A 283 7.83 18.24 -16.09
CA SER A 283 7.55 18.29 -17.54
C SER A 283 6.90 16.98 -18.06
N PHE A 284 5.58 16.86 -17.92
CA PHE A 284 4.85 15.64 -18.31
C PHE A 284 4.91 15.32 -19.81
N GLY A 285 5.03 16.33 -20.69
CA GLY A 285 5.00 16.14 -22.14
C GLY A 285 6.26 15.49 -22.73
N SER A 286 7.41 15.65 -22.08
CA SER A 286 8.71 15.10 -22.50
C SER A 286 9.22 13.98 -21.58
N ASP A 287 8.42 13.56 -20.60
CA ASP A 287 8.80 12.53 -19.65
C ASP A 287 8.63 11.13 -20.26
N ALA A 288 9.76 10.48 -20.54
CA ALA A 288 9.82 9.12 -21.04
C ALA A 288 9.02 8.13 -20.16
N SER A 289 8.97 8.33 -18.84
CA SER A 289 8.20 7.45 -17.95
C SER A 289 6.69 7.61 -18.14
N ALA A 290 6.21 8.85 -18.34
CA ALA A 290 4.80 9.11 -18.60
C ALA A 290 4.37 8.61 -19.99
N GLN A 291 5.22 8.84 -21.00
CA GLN A 291 4.99 8.33 -22.36
C GLN A 291 4.96 6.80 -22.39
N ASN A 292 5.88 6.12 -21.68
CA ASN A 292 5.89 4.66 -21.60
C ASN A 292 4.58 4.11 -21.02
N ARG A 293 4.02 4.74 -19.99
CA ARG A 293 2.71 4.34 -19.42
C ARG A 293 1.56 4.48 -20.40
N LEU A 294 1.57 5.52 -21.24
CA LEU A 294 0.55 5.69 -22.28
C LEU A 294 0.67 4.62 -23.37
N VAL A 295 1.91 4.29 -23.78
CA VAL A 295 2.17 3.20 -24.73
C VAL A 295 1.69 1.87 -24.15
N LEU A 296 2.06 1.55 -22.91
CA LEU A 296 1.62 0.32 -22.24
C LEU A 296 0.10 0.28 -22.00
N LEU A 297 -0.54 1.43 -21.78
CA LEU A 297 -2.00 1.51 -21.76
C LEU A 297 -2.60 1.17 -23.14
N GLY A 298 -1.99 1.63 -24.23
CA GLY A 298 -2.35 1.23 -25.59
C GLY A 298 -2.25 -0.28 -25.78
N VAL A 299 -1.13 -0.88 -25.35
CA VAL A 299 -0.94 -2.34 -25.38
C VAL A 299 -2.01 -3.07 -24.57
N ALA A 300 -2.38 -2.56 -23.38
CA ALA A 300 -3.46 -3.16 -22.58
C ALA A 300 -4.82 -3.11 -23.29
N VAL A 301 -5.11 -2.01 -23.99
CA VAL A 301 -6.34 -1.85 -24.77
C VAL A 301 -6.34 -2.82 -25.96
N ASP A 302 -5.22 -2.94 -26.66
CA ASP A 302 -5.08 -3.88 -27.76
C ASP A 302 -5.26 -5.33 -27.30
N ASP A 303 -4.60 -5.72 -26.21
CA ASP A 303 -4.76 -7.05 -25.61
C ASP A 303 -6.23 -7.32 -25.25
N MET A 304 -6.92 -6.35 -24.67
CA MET A 304 -8.34 -6.46 -24.35
C MET A 304 -9.22 -6.61 -25.60
N ILE A 305 -8.98 -5.83 -26.65
CA ILE A 305 -9.78 -5.85 -27.89
C ILE A 305 -9.61 -7.18 -28.63
N HIS A 306 -8.39 -7.68 -28.74
CA HIS A 306 -8.06 -8.88 -29.53
C HIS A 306 -8.42 -10.20 -28.83
N SER A 307 -8.76 -10.17 -27.55
CA SER A 307 -9.13 -11.36 -26.77
C SER A 307 -10.63 -11.38 -26.45
N SER A 308 -11.08 -10.48 -25.57
CA SER A 308 -12.48 -10.23 -25.25
C SER A 308 -12.61 -8.90 -24.52
N VAL A 309 -13.42 -7.98 -25.05
CA VAL A 309 -13.60 -6.65 -24.45
C VAL A 309 -14.05 -6.74 -22.98
N LEU A 310 -14.90 -7.71 -22.66
CA LEU A 310 -15.44 -7.86 -21.31
C LEU A 310 -14.47 -8.53 -20.32
N PHE A 311 -13.67 -9.52 -20.75
CA PHE A 311 -12.84 -10.32 -19.84
C PHE A 311 -11.33 -10.19 -20.07
N GLY A 312 -10.87 -9.47 -21.09
CA GLY A 312 -9.46 -9.27 -21.38
C GLY A 312 -8.74 -10.53 -21.90
N ALA A 313 -7.42 -10.42 -21.99
CA ALA A 313 -6.48 -11.42 -22.52
C ALA A 313 -6.01 -12.44 -21.48
N SER A 314 -6.50 -12.36 -20.25
CA SER A 314 -6.11 -13.19 -19.11
C SER A 314 -4.70 -12.98 -18.60
N LEU A 315 -4.41 -13.62 -17.46
CA LEU A 315 -3.09 -13.58 -16.82
C LEU A 315 -2.00 -14.20 -17.70
N ILE A 316 -2.30 -15.31 -18.39
CA ILE A 316 -1.30 -16.05 -19.17
C ILE A 316 -1.22 -15.60 -20.63
N GLY A 317 -2.27 -14.95 -21.15
CA GLY A 317 -2.36 -14.51 -22.54
C GLY A 317 -2.10 -13.01 -22.77
N ALA A 318 -1.91 -12.24 -21.70
CA ALA A 318 -1.42 -10.87 -21.78
C ALA A 318 -0.09 -10.79 -22.56
N SER A 319 0.14 -9.72 -23.31
CA SER A 319 1.40 -9.56 -24.07
C SER A 319 2.59 -9.23 -23.15
N VAL A 320 2.36 -8.41 -22.12
CA VAL A 320 3.41 -7.96 -21.18
C VAL A 320 3.11 -8.38 -19.75
N LEU A 321 4.16 -8.53 -18.95
CA LEU A 321 4.03 -8.90 -17.53
C LEU A 321 3.49 -7.74 -16.68
N TRP A 322 3.89 -6.52 -17.03
CA TRP A 322 3.68 -5.29 -16.27
C TRP A 322 3.27 -4.19 -17.25
N TYR A 323 2.17 -3.50 -16.95
CA TYR A 323 1.58 -2.45 -17.80
C TYR A 323 1.85 -1.05 -17.21
N ASP A 324 2.63 -0.97 -16.13
CA ASP A 324 3.00 0.24 -15.39
C ASP A 324 1.79 1.09 -14.93
N SER A 325 0.59 0.52 -14.93
CA SER A 325 -0.65 1.13 -14.44
C SER A 325 -1.63 0.08 -13.95
N GLY A 326 -2.26 0.32 -12.80
CA GLY A 326 -3.27 -0.60 -12.26
C GLY A 326 -4.51 -0.69 -13.14
N PHE A 327 -4.86 0.40 -13.83
CA PHE A 327 -5.96 0.38 -14.79
C PHE A 327 -5.62 -0.46 -16.04
N GLY A 328 -4.45 -0.26 -16.64
CA GLY A 328 -4.00 -1.03 -17.80
C GLY A 328 -3.91 -2.53 -17.51
N ILE A 329 -3.30 -2.92 -16.39
CA ILE A 329 -3.18 -4.34 -16.04
C ILE A 329 -4.54 -4.98 -15.72
N LEU A 330 -5.49 -4.24 -15.14
CA LEU A 330 -6.86 -4.75 -14.95
C LEU A 330 -7.58 -4.94 -16.29
N LEU A 331 -7.47 -3.99 -17.21
CA LEU A 331 -8.05 -4.13 -18.56
C LEU A 331 -7.45 -5.33 -19.30
N ALA A 332 -6.13 -5.45 -19.32
CA ALA A 332 -5.46 -6.55 -20.01
C ALA A 332 -5.84 -7.91 -19.41
N HIS A 333 -5.81 -8.06 -18.08
CA HIS A 333 -6.03 -9.35 -17.43
C HIS A 333 -7.50 -9.73 -17.25
N SER A 334 -8.41 -8.77 -17.15
CA SER A 334 -9.80 -9.02 -16.72
C SER A 334 -10.86 -8.21 -17.45
N GLY A 335 -10.45 -7.40 -18.45
CA GLY A 335 -11.33 -6.57 -19.26
C GLY A 335 -12.15 -5.58 -18.44
N PHE A 336 -13.24 -5.10 -19.02
CA PHE A 336 -14.17 -4.23 -18.31
C PHE A 336 -14.84 -4.89 -17.10
N ALA A 337 -15.04 -6.21 -17.10
CA ALA A 337 -15.62 -6.92 -15.96
C ALA A 337 -14.79 -6.70 -14.70
N GLY A 338 -13.46 -6.82 -14.81
CA GLY A 338 -12.60 -6.63 -13.67
C GLY A 338 -12.48 -5.17 -13.23
N VAL A 339 -12.43 -4.22 -14.18
CA VAL A 339 -12.47 -2.79 -13.86
C VAL A 339 -13.75 -2.41 -13.11
N ILE A 340 -14.92 -2.81 -13.62
CA ILE A 340 -16.22 -2.56 -12.98
C ILE A 340 -16.24 -3.15 -11.58
N TYR A 341 -15.76 -4.38 -11.43
CA TYR A 341 -15.71 -5.05 -10.13
C TYR A 341 -14.82 -4.31 -9.13
N ILE A 342 -13.63 -3.86 -9.53
CA ILE A 342 -12.75 -3.07 -8.64
C ILE A 342 -13.39 -1.73 -8.29
N VAL A 343 -14.00 -1.02 -9.25
CA VAL A 343 -14.75 0.22 -8.97
C VAL A 343 -15.89 -0.05 -7.98
N PHE A 344 -16.62 -1.14 -8.14
CA PHE A 344 -17.65 -1.57 -7.19
C PHE A 344 -17.08 -1.80 -5.79
N LEU A 345 -15.94 -2.47 -5.64
CA LEU A 345 -15.28 -2.64 -4.33
C LEU A 345 -14.85 -1.31 -3.71
N LEU A 346 -14.31 -0.40 -4.50
CA LEU A 346 -13.92 0.94 -4.05
C LEU A 346 -15.13 1.73 -3.55
N LEU A 347 -16.23 1.70 -4.31
CA LEU A 347 -17.49 2.34 -3.92
C LEU A 347 -18.11 1.70 -2.69
N LEU A 348 -18.11 0.36 -2.60
CA LEU A 348 -18.62 -0.36 -1.44
C LEU A 348 -17.85 0.03 -0.17
N PHE A 349 -16.52 0.06 -0.23
CA PHE A 349 -15.70 0.53 0.89
C PHE A 349 -16.06 1.98 1.25
N PHE A 350 -16.13 2.87 0.27
CA PHE A 350 -16.48 4.26 0.49
C PHE A 350 -17.86 4.40 1.18
N LEU A 351 -18.90 3.74 0.66
CA LEU A 351 -20.26 3.82 1.20
C LEU A 351 -20.38 3.23 2.61
N LEU A 352 -19.64 2.17 2.93
CA LEU A 352 -19.66 1.56 4.26
C LEU A 352 -19.01 2.45 5.33
N TYR A 353 -17.93 3.16 4.97
CA TYR A 353 -17.12 3.89 5.95
C TYR A 353 -17.35 5.41 5.94
N PHE A 354 -17.90 5.97 4.86
CA PHE A 354 -18.23 7.40 4.76
C PHE A 354 -19.25 7.86 5.83
N PRO A 355 -20.32 7.12 6.15
CA PRO A 355 -21.25 7.51 7.22
C PRO A 355 -20.57 7.54 8.60
N LEU A 356 -19.53 6.71 8.79
CA LEU A 356 -18.75 6.62 10.03
C LEU A 356 -17.65 7.69 10.14
N ARG A 357 -17.58 8.63 9.17
CA ARG A 357 -16.56 9.68 9.10
C ARG A 357 -16.50 10.59 10.31
N LEU A 358 -17.41 10.55 11.27
CA LEU A 358 -17.35 11.46 12.42
C LEU A 358 -16.14 11.21 13.32
N ARG A 359 -15.55 10.01 13.31
CA ARG A 359 -14.37 9.68 14.14
C ARG A 359 -13.07 9.78 13.36
N ILE A 360 -12.03 10.25 14.04
CA ILE A 360 -10.70 10.45 13.44
C ILE A 360 -10.11 9.16 12.89
N GLU A 361 -10.38 8.01 13.50
CA GLU A 361 -9.90 6.71 13.04
C GLU A 361 -10.47 6.34 11.67
N TYR A 362 -11.80 6.42 11.50
CA TYR A 362 -12.44 6.14 10.21
C TYR A 362 -12.03 7.14 9.13
N ARG A 363 -11.89 8.43 9.48
CA ARG A 363 -11.36 9.43 8.53
C ARG A 363 -9.94 9.10 8.07
N THR A 364 -9.07 8.72 9.00
CA THR A 364 -7.69 8.33 8.69
C THR A 364 -7.67 7.17 7.71
N SER A 365 -8.42 6.10 8.01
CA SER A 365 -8.51 4.94 7.12
C SER A 365 -9.07 5.30 5.75
N LEU A 366 -10.07 6.19 5.68
CA LEU A 366 -10.63 6.66 4.42
C LEU A 366 -9.62 7.45 3.59
N VAL A 367 -8.87 8.38 4.21
CA VAL A 367 -7.81 9.14 3.54
C VAL A 367 -6.75 8.20 2.98
N LEU A 368 -6.24 7.28 3.81
CA LEU A 368 -5.21 6.32 3.40
C LEU A 368 -5.71 5.40 2.29
N PHE A 369 -6.97 4.96 2.36
CA PHE A 369 -7.61 4.15 1.33
C PHE A 369 -7.72 4.88 -0.01
N ILE A 370 -8.21 6.11 -0.01
CA ILE A 370 -8.34 6.92 -1.24
C ILE A 370 -6.96 7.14 -1.86
N VAL A 371 -5.98 7.55 -1.06
CA VAL A 371 -4.61 7.76 -1.54
C VAL A 371 -4.02 6.48 -2.14
N TYR A 372 -4.21 5.35 -1.45
CA TYR A 372 -3.76 4.06 -1.95
C TYR A 372 -4.47 3.69 -3.26
N ALA A 373 -5.80 3.82 -3.34
CA ALA A 373 -6.55 3.51 -4.55
C ALA A 373 -6.07 4.35 -5.75
N PHE A 374 -5.98 5.67 -5.60
CA PHE A 374 -5.51 6.56 -6.67
C PHE A 374 -4.06 6.28 -7.07
N SER A 375 -3.14 6.11 -6.11
CA SER A 375 -1.75 5.78 -6.42
C SER A 375 -1.63 4.48 -7.21
N ASN A 376 -2.48 3.50 -6.92
CA ASN A 376 -2.49 2.19 -7.58
C ASN A 376 -3.40 2.14 -8.81
N MET A 377 -4.08 3.22 -9.19
CA MET A 377 -4.66 3.32 -10.54
C MET A 377 -3.59 3.79 -11.53
N ILE A 378 -2.73 4.71 -11.08
CA ILE A 378 -1.62 5.26 -11.86
C ILE A 378 -0.44 4.28 -11.96
N THR A 379 -0.27 3.42 -10.95
CA THR A 379 0.81 2.42 -10.87
C THR A 379 0.22 1.05 -10.56
N GLU A 380 0.93 -0.04 -10.81
CA GLU A 380 0.44 -1.41 -10.55
C GLU A 380 0.88 -1.96 -9.18
N PHE A 381 1.25 -1.09 -8.23
CA PHE A 381 1.79 -1.53 -6.95
C PHE A 381 0.81 -2.38 -6.12
N ALA A 382 -0.49 -2.38 -6.44
CA ALA A 382 -1.50 -3.21 -5.82
C ALA A 382 -1.31 -4.71 -6.08
N LEU A 383 -0.41 -5.06 -7.01
CA LEU A 383 0.00 -6.43 -7.28
C LEU A 383 1.35 -6.79 -6.65
N VAL A 384 1.95 -5.86 -5.89
CA VAL A 384 3.20 -6.07 -5.20
C VAL A 384 2.94 -6.13 -3.70
N THR A 385 3.24 -7.27 -3.08
CA THR A 385 3.03 -7.51 -1.64
C THR A 385 3.69 -6.45 -0.77
N ARG A 386 4.85 -5.95 -1.19
CA ARG A 386 5.59 -4.86 -0.52
C ARG A 386 4.84 -3.53 -0.48
N SER A 387 3.85 -3.33 -1.35
CA SER A 387 2.91 -2.21 -1.30
C SER A 387 1.64 -2.58 -0.53
N VAL A 388 1.04 -3.72 -0.88
CA VAL A 388 -0.29 -4.13 -0.41
C VAL A 388 -0.30 -4.37 1.10
N LEU A 389 0.62 -5.19 1.59
CA LEU A 389 0.69 -5.57 2.99
C LEU A 389 0.80 -4.34 3.92
N PRO A 390 1.83 -3.48 3.81
CA PRO A 390 1.96 -2.33 4.71
C PRO A 390 0.83 -1.31 4.54
N SER A 391 0.39 -1.04 3.30
CA SER A 391 -0.63 -0.01 3.05
C SER A 391 -1.99 -0.42 3.62
N ILE A 392 -2.41 -1.67 3.36
CA ILE A 392 -3.66 -2.19 3.91
C ILE A 392 -3.56 -2.28 5.43
N VAL A 393 -2.43 -2.70 5.99
CA VAL A 393 -2.24 -2.72 7.46
C VAL A 393 -2.37 -1.32 8.06
N CYS A 394 -1.76 -0.30 7.46
CA CYS A 394 -1.93 1.10 7.85
C CYS A 394 -3.38 1.58 7.76
N ILE A 395 -4.15 1.13 6.76
CA ILE A 395 -5.59 1.41 6.62
C ILE A 395 -6.40 0.70 7.72
N MET A 396 -6.05 -0.54 8.07
CA MET A 396 -6.79 -1.39 9.00
C MET A 396 -6.55 -1.06 10.47
N ILE A 397 -5.36 -0.58 10.84
CA ILE A 397 -5.01 -0.23 12.23
C ILE A 397 -6.02 0.77 12.84
N PRO A 398 -6.31 1.93 12.21
CA PRO A 398 -7.29 2.86 12.77
C PRO A 398 -8.70 2.25 12.86
N LEU A 399 -9.15 1.52 11.83
CA LEU A 399 -10.47 0.84 11.82
C LEU A 399 -10.64 -0.11 13.01
N VAL A 400 -9.65 -0.97 13.24
CA VAL A 400 -9.71 -1.95 14.32
C VAL A 400 -9.50 -1.27 15.69
N SER A 401 -8.64 -0.26 15.78
CA SER A 401 -8.47 0.54 16.99
C SER A 401 -9.79 1.14 17.48
N ALA A 402 -10.60 1.71 16.57
CA ALA A 402 -11.89 2.31 16.91
C ALA A 402 -12.85 1.30 17.56
N ASN A 403 -12.78 0.03 17.13
CA ASN A 403 -13.63 -1.05 17.62
C ASN A 403 -13.10 -1.67 18.93
N LEU A 404 -11.78 -1.88 19.05
CA LEU A 404 -11.19 -2.50 20.23
C LEU A 404 -11.19 -1.58 21.45
N ARG A 405 -10.91 -0.27 21.28
CA ARG A 405 -10.88 0.67 22.40
C ARG A 405 -12.26 0.94 22.99
N LYS A 406 -13.34 0.81 22.20
CA LYS A 406 -14.73 0.85 22.69
C LYS A 406 -15.02 -0.24 23.72
N LYS A 407 -14.44 -1.44 23.56
CA LYS A 407 -14.69 -2.60 24.42
C LYS A 407 -13.95 -2.56 25.76
N VAL A 408 -13.00 -1.63 25.93
CA VAL A 408 -12.23 -1.46 27.17
C VAL A 408 -12.86 -0.41 28.10
N VAL A 409 -13.70 0.47 27.54
CA VAL A 409 -14.35 1.58 28.28
C VAL A 409 -15.77 1.21 28.74
N LYS A 410 -16.30 0.07 28.27
CA LYS A 410 -17.48 -0.59 28.83
C LYS A 410 -17.01 -1.78 29.64
#